data_AF-A0A1Q7VAS7-F1
#
_entry.id   AF-A0A1Q7VAS7-F1
#
_cell.length_a   1.000
_cell.length_b   1.000
_cell.length_c   1.000
_cell.angle_alpha   90.00
_cell.angle_beta   90.00
_cell.angle_gamma   90.00
#
_symmetry.space_group_name_H-M   'P 1'
#
loop_
_entity.id
_entity.type
_entity.pdbx_description
1 polymer ?
#
loop_
_entity_poly.entity_id
_entity_poly.type
_entity_poly.pdbx_seq_one_letter_code
_entity_poly.pdbx_strand_id
1 'polypeptide(L)'
;MSDPTFRGLPFRVRAAFTFRLDSVDVVIADVVRSVNEEANPRIEHLLILGERPTGSSSPYDVRYSNRTAGSEESTQASELLAALRIGDAKRPGIVVNIEYSDGNRLELLERVGSEWRLVWKSAYTDC
;
A
#
# COMPACT_ATOMS: atom_id res chain seq x y z
N MET A 1 0.50 14.76 0.50
CA MET A 1 -0.54 15.63 1.11
C MET A 1 -1.90 15.15 0.61
N SER A 2 -2.97 15.25 1.40
CA SER A 2 -4.31 14.87 0.91
C SER A 2 -4.87 15.95 0.00
N ASP A 3 -5.38 15.54 -1.16
CA ASP A 3 -6.04 16.46 -2.09
C ASP A 3 -7.48 16.80 -1.59
N PRO A 4 -7.84 18.10 -1.49
CA PRO A 4 -9.12 18.53 -0.94
C PRO A 4 -10.32 18.09 -1.77
N THR A 5 -10.16 17.81 -3.07
CA THR A 5 -11.24 17.36 -3.96
C THR A 5 -11.85 16.04 -3.50
N PHE A 6 -11.08 15.17 -2.83
CA PHE A 6 -11.58 13.91 -2.31
C PHE A 6 -12.19 14.00 -0.91
N ARG A 7 -12.22 15.19 -0.28
CA ARG A 7 -12.71 15.34 1.10
C ARG A 7 -14.17 14.93 1.21
N GLY A 8 -14.47 14.10 2.21
CA GLY A 8 -15.83 13.57 2.44
C GLY A 8 -16.22 12.38 1.57
N LEU A 9 -15.38 12.00 0.59
CA LEU A 9 -15.63 10.81 -0.22
C LEU A 9 -15.16 9.54 0.52
N PRO A 10 -15.99 8.49 0.57
CA PRO A 10 -15.63 7.23 1.20
C PRO A 10 -14.59 6.49 0.37
N PHE A 11 -13.72 5.75 1.06
CA PHE A 11 -12.85 4.78 0.40
C PHE A 11 -13.59 3.49 0.10
N ARG A 12 -13.23 2.87 -1.03
CA ARG A 12 -13.59 1.50 -1.39
C ARG A 12 -12.33 0.64 -1.27
N VAL A 13 -12.48 -0.60 -0.80
CA VAL A 13 -11.36 -1.54 -0.76
C VAL A 13 -11.17 -2.12 -2.16
N ARG A 14 -9.99 -1.91 -2.77
CA ARG A 14 -9.63 -2.53 -4.05
C ARG A 14 -9.06 -3.93 -3.81
N ALA A 15 -8.14 -4.05 -2.85
CA ALA A 15 -7.57 -5.32 -2.42
C ALA A 15 -7.20 -5.24 -0.94
N ALA A 16 -7.32 -6.36 -0.21
CA ALA A 16 -6.88 -6.46 1.16
C ALA A 16 -6.38 -7.89 1.46
N PHE A 17 -5.29 -7.96 2.21
CA PHE A 17 -4.66 -9.22 2.60
C PHE A 17 -4.31 -9.16 4.09
N THR A 18 -4.39 -10.31 4.74
CA THR A 18 -3.97 -10.47 6.12
C THR A 18 -2.95 -11.57 6.23
N PHE A 19 -1.94 -11.38 7.06
CA PHE A 19 -1.01 -12.42 7.44
C PHE A 19 -0.60 -12.26 8.89
N ARG A 20 0.00 -13.30 9.45
CA ARG A 20 0.42 -13.33 10.86
C ARG A 20 1.94 -13.40 10.96
N LEU A 21 2.48 -12.57 11.84
CA LEU A 21 3.84 -12.66 12.35
C LEU A 21 3.80 -13.21 13.78
N ASP A 22 4.96 -13.47 14.36
CA ASP A 22 5.06 -14.16 15.66
C ASP A 22 4.31 -13.42 16.79
N SER A 23 4.27 -12.07 16.76
CA SER A 23 3.64 -11.23 17.79
C SER A 23 2.53 -10.30 17.30
N VAL A 24 2.32 -10.19 16.00
CA VAL A 24 1.32 -9.29 15.41
C VAL A 24 0.52 -9.94 14.29
N ASP A 25 -0.77 -9.61 14.22
CA ASP A 25 -1.58 -9.77 13.03
C ASP A 25 -1.39 -8.52 12.15
N VAL A 26 -1.14 -8.74 10.86
CA VAL A 26 -0.90 -7.68 9.88
C VAL A 26 -2.03 -7.63 8.87
N VAL A 27 -2.48 -6.43 8.52
CA VAL A 27 -3.35 -6.17 7.37
C VAL A 27 -2.63 -5.23 6.43
N ILE A 28 -2.74 -5.52 5.13
CA ILE A 28 -2.34 -4.61 4.07
C ILE A 28 -3.52 -4.44 3.12
N ALA A 29 -3.85 -3.19 2.78
CA ALA A 29 -4.95 -2.90 1.90
C ALA A 29 -4.59 -1.77 0.94
N ASP A 30 -4.96 -1.94 -0.32
CA ASP A 30 -5.09 -0.84 -1.27
C ASP A 30 -6.55 -0.39 -1.25
N VAL A 31 -6.77 0.88 -0.88
CA VAL A 31 -8.09 1.50 -0.85
C VAL A 31 -8.11 2.71 -1.76
N VAL A 32 -9.23 2.89 -2.45
CA VAL A 32 -9.38 3.88 -3.52
C VAL A 32 -10.61 4.73 -3.32
N ARG A 33 -10.56 5.96 -3.82
CA ARG A 33 -11.74 6.81 -4.00
C ARG A 33 -11.56 7.65 -5.26
N SER A 34 -12.66 7.87 -5.97
CA SER A 34 -12.66 8.58 -7.24
C SER A 34 -13.66 9.72 -7.25
N VAL A 35 -13.37 10.72 -8.07
CA VAL A 35 -14.29 11.80 -8.45
C VAL A 35 -14.54 11.67 -9.94
N ASN A 36 -15.77 11.35 -10.30
CA ASN A 36 -16.18 11.22 -11.69
C ASN A 36 -16.55 12.62 -12.22
N GLU A 37 -15.58 13.32 -12.79
CA GLU A 37 -15.81 14.57 -13.53
C GLU A 37 -15.81 14.25 -15.05
N GLU A 38 -16.77 14.78 -15.81
CA GLU A 38 -16.95 14.43 -17.24
C GLU A 38 -15.70 14.67 -18.11
N ALA A 39 -14.84 15.62 -17.73
CA ALA A 39 -13.65 15.98 -18.50
C ALA A 39 -12.33 15.58 -17.84
N ASN A 40 -12.30 15.33 -16.53
CA ASN A 40 -11.06 15.10 -15.77
C ASN A 40 -11.31 14.16 -14.58
N PRO A 41 -11.58 12.87 -14.81
CA PRO A 41 -11.76 11.92 -13.71
C PRO A 41 -10.51 11.87 -12.84
N ARG A 42 -10.71 11.90 -11.52
CA ARG A 42 -9.62 11.89 -10.54
C ARG A 42 -9.72 10.68 -9.64
N ILE A 43 -8.57 10.11 -9.29
CA ILE A 43 -8.50 8.97 -8.37
C ILE A 43 -7.44 9.21 -7.30
N GLU A 44 -7.71 8.71 -6.10
CA GLU A 44 -6.73 8.61 -5.03
C GLU A 44 -6.58 7.14 -4.63
N HIS A 45 -5.34 6.66 -4.65
CA HIS A 45 -4.94 5.37 -4.07
C HIS A 45 -4.28 5.60 -2.72
N LEU A 46 -4.57 4.70 -1.80
CA LEU A 46 -3.96 4.67 -0.48
C LEU A 46 -3.65 3.22 -0.12
N LEU A 47 -2.36 2.89 -0.20
CA LEU A 47 -1.84 1.66 0.38
C LEU A 47 -1.67 1.90 1.89
N ILE A 48 -2.30 1.07 2.71
CA ILE A 48 -2.13 1.06 4.16
C ILE A 48 -1.62 -0.29 4.64
N LEU A 49 -0.72 -0.25 5.61
CA LEU A 49 -0.29 -1.42 6.37
C LEU A 49 -0.57 -1.15 7.84
N GLY A 50 -1.42 -2.00 8.43
CA GLY A 50 -1.78 -1.96 9.84
C GLY A 50 -1.29 -3.18 10.60
N GLU A 51 -0.97 -2.99 11.88
CA GLU A 51 -0.63 -4.06 12.80
C GLU A 51 -1.49 -4.01 14.06
N ARG A 52 -1.77 -5.17 14.63
CA ARG A 52 -2.27 -5.30 16.00
C ARG A 52 -1.61 -6.49 16.70
N PRO A 53 -1.54 -6.52 18.04
CA PRO A 53 -1.07 -7.70 18.75
C PRO A 53 -1.87 -8.95 18.36
N THR A 54 -1.19 -10.07 18.16
CA THR A 54 -1.84 -11.33 17.76
C THR A 54 -2.94 -11.71 18.74
N GLY A 55 -4.14 -12.00 18.22
CA GLY A 55 -5.29 -12.41 19.04
C GLY A 55 -6.00 -11.25 19.76
N SER A 56 -5.51 -10.00 19.60
CA SER A 56 -6.20 -8.82 20.09
C SER A 56 -7.44 -8.51 19.23
N SER A 57 -8.51 -8.03 19.87
CA SER A 57 -9.66 -7.42 19.20
C SER A 57 -9.50 -5.90 19.02
N SER A 58 -8.36 -5.34 19.40
CA SER A 58 -8.07 -3.91 19.22
C SER A 58 -8.06 -3.52 17.73
N PRO A 59 -8.34 -2.25 17.41
CA PRO A 59 -8.09 -1.71 16.08
C PRO A 59 -6.64 -1.94 15.64
N TYR A 60 -6.43 -1.94 14.32
CA TYR A 60 -5.09 -1.95 13.74
C TYR A 60 -4.47 -0.55 13.83
N ASP A 61 -3.23 -0.48 14.32
CA ASP A 61 -2.41 0.71 14.23
C ASP A 61 -1.79 0.79 12.84
N VAL A 62 -1.94 1.91 12.15
CA VAL A 62 -1.27 2.12 10.85
C VAL A 62 0.24 2.26 11.09
N ARG A 63 1.02 1.35 10.49
CA ARG A 63 2.50 1.32 10.59
C ARG A 63 3.19 1.80 9.32
N TYR A 64 2.49 1.80 8.19
CA TYR A 64 2.95 2.40 6.94
C TYR A 64 1.75 2.82 6.09
N SER A 65 1.92 3.91 5.34
CA SER A 65 0.95 4.32 4.33
C SER A 65 1.63 5.01 3.16
N ASN A 66 1.18 4.74 1.95
CA ASN A 66 1.58 5.47 0.76
C ASN A 66 0.32 5.96 0.03
N ARG A 67 0.30 7.26 -0.32
CA ARG A 67 -0.86 7.93 -0.91
C ARG A 67 -0.45 8.58 -2.23
N THR A 68 -1.18 8.26 -3.29
CA THR A 68 -1.06 8.88 -4.62
C THR A 68 -2.43 9.40 -5.04
N ALA A 69 -2.47 10.59 -5.64
CA ALA A 69 -3.70 11.21 -6.11
C ALA A 69 -3.43 12.01 -7.38
N GLY A 70 -4.33 11.95 -8.35
CA GLY A 70 -4.12 12.60 -9.64
C GLY A 70 -5.25 12.33 -10.63
N SER A 71 -4.94 12.53 -11.92
CA SER A 71 -5.79 12.07 -13.02
C SER A 71 -5.87 10.55 -13.01
N GLU A 72 -7.02 9.99 -13.32
CA GLU A 72 -7.19 8.53 -13.44
C GLU A 72 -6.17 7.90 -14.41
N GLU A 73 -5.81 8.62 -15.48
CA GLU A 73 -4.89 8.11 -16.51
C GLU A 73 -3.42 8.06 -16.08
N SER A 74 -3.01 8.83 -15.07
CA SER A 74 -1.59 8.99 -14.70
C SER A 74 -1.30 8.68 -13.23
N THR A 75 -2.33 8.38 -12.44
CA THR A 75 -2.16 8.07 -11.02
C THR A 75 -1.59 6.66 -10.87
N GLN A 76 -0.47 6.58 -10.16
CA GLN A 76 0.16 5.30 -9.85
C GLN A 76 -0.71 4.47 -8.91
N ALA A 77 -0.84 3.19 -9.22
CA ALA A 77 -1.49 2.18 -8.41
C ALA A 77 -0.45 1.34 -7.66
N SER A 78 -0.78 0.91 -6.44
CA SER A 78 0.03 -0.07 -5.71
C SER A 78 -0.68 -1.42 -5.69
N GLU A 79 0.06 -2.49 -5.95
CA GLU A 79 -0.42 -3.86 -5.89
C GLU A 79 0.51 -4.69 -4.99
N LEU A 80 -0.08 -5.46 -4.07
CA LEU A 80 0.69 -6.39 -3.25
C LEU A 80 1.02 -7.64 -4.07
N LEU A 81 2.32 -7.95 -4.22
CA LEU A 81 2.75 -9.18 -4.89
C LEU A 81 3.04 -10.32 -3.91
N ALA A 82 3.74 -10.04 -2.82
CA ALA A 82 4.18 -11.08 -1.89
C ALA A 82 4.46 -10.56 -0.48
N ALA A 83 4.27 -11.44 0.50
CA ALA A 83 4.84 -11.32 1.84
C ALA A 83 5.87 -12.45 2.04
N LEU A 84 7.06 -12.12 2.55
CA LEU A 84 8.18 -13.06 2.67
C LEU A 84 9.00 -12.83 3.94
N ARG A 85 9.96 -13.73 4.19
CA ARG A 85 11.00 -13.58 5.23
C ARG A 85 12.36 -13.45 4.55
N ILE A 86 13.14 -12.44 4.92
CA ILE A 86 14.39 -12.05 4.24
C ILE A 86 15.61 -12.44 5.06
N GLY A 87 16.54 -13.15 4.39
CA GLY A 87 17.83 -13.57 4.93
C GLY A 87 17.73 -14.50 6.13
N ASP A 88 18.89 -14.78 6.74
CA ASP A 88 18.99 -15.70 7.89
C ASP A 88 18.26 -15.19 9.12
N ALA A 89 18.20 -13.86 9.28
CA ALA A 89 17.46 -13.19 10.35
C ALA A 89 15.93 -13.26 10.16
N LYS A 90 15.44 -13.82 9.05
CA LYS A 90 14.01 -14.02 8.75
C LYS A 90 13.17 -12.75 8.92
N ARG A 91 13.72 -11.60 8.50
CA ARG A 91 13.03 -10.31 8.64
C ARG A 91 11.76 -10.30 7.78
N PRO A 92 10.59 -9.93 8.32
CA PRO A 92 9.37 -9.81 7.51
C PRO A 92 9.55 -8.76 6.41
N GLY A 93 9.18 -9.14 5.19
CA GLY A 93 9.26 -8.29 4.02
C GLY A 93 7.99 -8.36 3.16
N ILE A 94 7.70 -7.29 2.46
CA ILE A 94 6.57 -7.18 1.53
C ILE A 94 7.07 -6.61 0.21
N VAL A 95 6.72 -7.28 -0.89
CA VAL A 95 6.97 -6.79 -2.25
C VAL A 95 5.70 -6.15 -2.78
N VAL A 96 5.83 -4.90 -3.19
CA VAL A 96 4.75 -4.10 -3.78
C VAL A 96 5.14 -3.77 -5.22
N ASN A 97 4.23 -4.00 -6.15
CA ASN A 97 4.29 -3.46 -7.50
C ASN A 97 3.71 -2.05 -7.50
N ILE A 98 4.45 -1.08 -8.07
CA ILE A 98 3.97 0.26 -8.32
C ILE A 98 3.74 0.37 -9.82
N GLU A 99 2.47 0.43 -10.21
CA GLU A 99 2.00 0.47 -11.58
C GLU A 99 1.86 1.92 -12.05
N TYR A 100 2.34 2.16 -13.26
CA TYR A 100 2.23 3.41 -14.00
C TYR A 100 1.43 3.14 -15.28
N SER A 101 1.04 4.19 -15.99
CA SER A 101 0.36 4.07 -17.29
C SER A 101 1.19 3.34 -18.35
N ASP A 102 2.51 3.42 -18.24
CA ASP A 102 3.48 3.05 -19.27
C ASP A 102 4.56 2.07 -18.77
N GLY A 103 4.35 1.47 -17.59
CA GLY A 103 5.33 0.58 -16.99
C GLY A 103 5.12 0.34 -15.50
N ASN A 104 6.13 -0.22 -14.85
CA ASN A 104 6.08 -0.51 -13.43
C ASN A 104 7.45 -0.47 -12.74
N ARG A 105 7.42 -0.53 -11.41
CA ARG A 105 8.59 -0.85 -10.59
C ARG A 105 8.19 -1.66 -9.37
N LEU A 106 9.14 -2.40 -8.82
CA LEU A 106 8.98 -3.13 -7.57
C LEU A 106 9.56 -2.33 -6.41
N GLU A 107 8.87 -2.36 -5.28
CA GLU A 107 9.30 -1.81 -4.01
C GLU A 107 9.33 -2.90 -2.94
N LEU A 108 10.36 -2.89 -2.10
CA LEU A 108 10.48 -3.79 -0.96
C LEU A 108 10.32 -3.01 0.35
N LEU A 109 9.29 -3.35 1.10
CA LEU A 109 9.09 -2.91 2.48
C LEU A 109 9.63 -3.98 3.43
N GLU A 110 10.51 -3.60 4.35
CA GLU A 110 10.99 -4.46 5.43
C GLU A 110 10.49 -3.96 6.79
N ARG A 111 10.15 -4.90 7.67
CA ARG A 111 9.81 -4.61 9.06
C ARG A 111 11.08 -4.48 9.89
N VAL A 112 11.39 -3.27 10.36
CA VAL A 112 12.54 -2.96 11.21
C VAL A 112 12.03 -2.49 12.58
N GLY A 113 12.22 -3.32 13.61
CA GLY A 113 11.64 -3.06 14.93
C GLY A 113 10.11 -3.17 14.90
N SER A 114 9.40 -2.06 15.08
CA SER A 114 7.93 -1.96 15.00
C SER A 114 7.44 -1.12 13.81
N GLU A 115 8.35 -0.76 12.89
CA GLU A 115 8.04 0.07 11.72
C GLU A 115 8.25 -0.71 10.43
N TRP A 116 7.47 -0.36 9.40
CA TRP A 116 7.70 -0.82 8.04
C TRP A 116 8.37 0.28 7.25
N ARG A 117 9.48 -0.07 6.60
CA ARG A 117 10.32 0.89 5.87
C ARG A 117 10.58 0.39 4.47
N LEU A 118 10.53 1.32 3.52
CA LEU A 118 10.97 1.09 2.16
C LEU A 118 12.49 0.99 2.13
N VAL A 119 13.02 -0.18 1.81
CA VAL A 119 14.47 -0.47 1.86
C VAL A 119 15.09 -0.66 0.48
N TRP A 120 14.29 -0.94 -0.54
CA TRP A 120 14.78 -1.14 -1.90
C TRP A 120 13.71 -0.83 -2.95
N LYS A 121 14.16 -0.44 -4.14
CA LYS A 121 13.35 -0.24 -5.35
C LYS A 121 14.06 -0.85 -6.56
N SER A 122 13.31 -1.48 -7.45
CA SER A 122 13.84 -1.88 -8.75
C SER A 122 14.07 -0.67 -9.65
N ALA A 123 14.78 -0.90 -10.75
CA ALA A 123 14.69 -0.01 -11.91
C ALA A 123 13.24 0.01 -12.43
N TYR A 124 12.86 1.12 -13.04
CA TYR A 124 11.63 1.24 -13.81
C TYR A 124 11.71 0.34 -15.04
N THR A 125 10.63 -0.38 -15.32
CA THR A 125 10.50 -1.23 -16.52
C THR A 125 9.35 -0.69 -17.34
N ASP A 126 9.63 -0.33 -18.59
CA ASP A 126 8.64 0.06 -19.60
C ASP A 126 8.01 -1.17 -20.24
N CYS A 127 6.87 -0.96 -20.91
CA CYS A 127 6.18 -2.00 -21.70
C CYS A 127 6.55 -1.94 -23.19
#